data_AF-X1IR24-F1
#
_entry.id   AF-X1IR24-F1
#
_cell.length_a   1.000
_cell.length_b   1.000
_cell.length_c   1.000
_cell.angle_alpha   90.00
_cell.angle_beta   90.00
_cell.angle_gamma   90.00
#
_symmetry.space_group_name_H-M   'P 1'
#
loop_
_entity.id
_entity.type
_entity.pdbx_description
1 polymer ?
#
loop_
_entity_poly.entity_id
_entity_poly.type
_entity_poly.pdbx_seq_one_letter_code
_entity_poly.pdbx_strand_id
1 'polypeptide(L)'
;QKQNQEGKSIIEKKLYHYTRRNTSDYFIHKDLKKFLEQELDFYIKSEVVNIEDINKLDVGELQKYGLKIKVIKNVANKIIEFVSHIENFQKKLWEKKKFILGTEYVITTDRVPEEFYEEIWNNKEQKKEWKELGFHIPSSVSFLRKQEPKLPVDTRYFSQEFKERLLERITERADLDNLLDGLLIKSENYQALNLLLNKYKEQVQTIYIDPPFNKEQNADYLYNVKYKDSSWITN
;
A
#
# COMPACT_ATOMS: atom_id res chain seq x y z
N GLN A 1 -16.60 -6.41 -20.68
CA GLN A 1 -17.67 -5.53 -21.23
C GLN A 1 -17.07 -4.61 -22.31
N LYS A 2 -17.57 -4.67 -23.55
CA LYS A 2 -17.16 -3.79 -24.66
C LYS A 2 -17.90 -2.46 -24.52
N GLN A 3 -17.27 -1.43 -23.96
CA GLN A 3 -17.80 -0.06 -24.02
C GLN A 3 -17.44 0.59 -25.37
N ASN A 4 -18.46 1.19 -25.99
CA ASN A 4 -18.41 1.93 -27.25
C ASN A 4 -17.21 2.89 -27.34
N GLN A 5 -16.43 2.78 -28.43
CA GLN A 5 -15.30 3.64 -28.77
C GLN A 5 -15.63 4.66 -29.88
N GLU A 6 -16.91 4.97 -30.08
CA GLU A 6 -17.33 6.02 -31.01
C GLU A 6 -17.24 7.39 -30.32
N GLY A 7 -16.50 8.32 -30.92
CA GLY A 7 -16.35 9.70 -30.46
C GLY A 7 -15.04 10.09 -29.74
N LYS A 8 -14.15 9.14 -29.41
CA LYS A 8 -12.88 9.46 -28.72
C LYS A 8 -11.77 9.85 -29.70
N SER A 9 -10.99 10.89 -29.36
CA SER A 9 -9.82 11.31 -30.13
C SER A 9 -8.75 10.22 -30.19
N ILE A 10 -7.84 10.30 -31.18
CA ILE A 10 -6.73 9.34 -31.33
C ILE A 10 -5.85 9.27 -30.08
N ILE A 11 -5.64 10.42 -29.41
CA ILE A 11 -4.87 10.50 -28.16
C ILE A 11 -5.61 9.76 -27.04
N GLU A 12 -6.90 9.99 -26.87
CA GLU A 12 -7.69 9.30 -25.83
C GLU A 12 -7.79 7.79 -26.07
N LYS A 13 -7.87 7.35 -27.34
CA LYS A 13 -7.83 5.92 -27.67
C LYS A 13 -6.47 5.32 -27.28
N LYS A 14 -5.36 6.00 -27.57
CA LYS A 14 -4.02 5.55 -27.17
C LYS A 14 -3.83 5.58 -25.65
N LEU A 15 -4.29 6.63 -24.96
CA LEU A 15 -4.24 6.74 -23.50
C LEU A 15 -5.07 5.63 -22.85
N TYR A 16 -6.28 5.39 -23.35
CA TYR A 16 -7.17 4.34 -22.86
C TYR A 16 -6.61 2.93 -23.13
N HIS A 17 -5.97 2.71 -24.28
CA HIS A 17 -5.26 1.46 -24.55
C HIS A 17 -4.03 1.28 -23.65
N TYR A 18 -3.29 2.36 -23.35
CA TYR A 18 -2.14 2.35 -22.45
C TYR A 18 -2.55 2.03 -21.00
N THR A 19 -3.61 2.66 -20.49
CA THR A 19 -4.10 2.43 -19.12
C THR A 19 -4.79 1.08 -18.95
N ARG A 20 -5.44 0.52 -19.98
CA ARG A 20 -6.03 -0.83 -19.93
C ARG A 20 -5.04 -1.97 -20.13
N ARG A 21 -3.93 -1.75 -20.86
CA ARG A 21 -2.88 -2.79 -21.01
C ARG A 21 -1.96 -2.84 -19.80
N ASN A 22 -1.77 -1.72 -19.11
CA ASN A 22 -0.99 -1.65 -17.88
C ASN A 22 -1.88 -1.73 -16.62
N THR A 23 -2.81 -2.68 -16.57
CA THR A 23 -3.40 -3.16 -15.31
C THR A 23 -2.56 -4.27 -14.67
N SER A 24 -1.30 -4.41 -15.09
CA SER A 24 -0.28 -5.13 -14.36
C SER A 24 0.16 -4.30 -13.17
N ASP A 25 0.38 -4.93 -12.03
CA ASP A 25 0.98 -4.30 -10.85
C ASP A 25 2.18 -3.46 -11.27
N TYR A 26 2.09 -2.15 -11.04
CA TYR A 26 3.17 -1.21 -11.35
C TYR A 26 4.20 -1.31 -10.22
N PHE A 27 5.30 -2.01 -10.49
CA PHE A 27 6.41 -2.12 -9.55
C PHE A 27 7.34 -0.94 -9.72
N ILE A 28 7.62 -0.26 -8.61
CA ILE A 28 8.64 0.79 -8.59
C ILE A 28 9.97 0.13 -8.21
N HIS A 29 10.90 0.09 -9.15
CA HIS A 29 12.21 -0.50 -8.93
C HIS A 29 13.09 0.41 -8.05
N LYS A 30 13.76 -0.17 -7.05
CA LYS A 30 14.58 0.57 -6.08
C LYS A 30 15.71 1.37 -6.73
N ASP A 31 16.35 0.79 -7.76
CA ASP A 31 17.44 1.39 -8.55
C ASP A 31 17.38 0.91 -10.01
N LEU A 32 16.41 1.44 -10.78
CA LEU A 32 16.14 0.98 -12.16
C LEU A 32 17.33 1.21 -13.09
N LYS A 33 18.04 2.33 -12.89
CA LYS A 33 19.17 2.72 -13.73
C LYS A 33 20.25 1.65 -13.72
N LYS A 34 20.71 1.27 -12.53
CA LYS A 34 21.75 0.26 -12.37
C LYS A 34 21.32 -1.08 -12.95
N PHE A 35 20.07 -1.48 -12.73
CA PHE A 35 19.52 -2.72 -13.29
C PHE A 35 19.58 -2.70 -14.83
N LEU A 36 19.03 -1.68 -15.48
CA LEU A 36 18.99 -1.61 -16.94
C LEU A 36 20.39 -1.44 -17.58
N GLU A 37 21.31 -0.74 -16.90
CA GLU A 37 22.71 -0.63 -17.36
C GLU A 37 23.39 -2.00 -17.37
N GLN A 38 23.15 -2.82 -16.34
CA GLN A 38 23.66 -4.19 -16.28
C GLN A 38 23.02 -5.07 -17.36
N GLU A 39 21.70 -5.03 -17.52
CA GLU A 39 20.99 -5.78 -18.57
C GLU A 39 21.44 -5.37 -19.97
N LEU A 40 21.70 -4.08 -20.21
CA LEU A 40 22.26 -3.61 -21.48
C LEU A 40 23.64 -4.21 -21.75
N ASP A 41 24.50 -4.26 -20.75
CA ASP A 41 25.83 -4.87 -20.88
C ASP A 41 25.74 -6.39 -21.14
N PHE A 42 24.78 -7.09 -20.53
CA PHE A 42 24.51 -8.50 -20.83
C PHE A 42 23.98 -8.67 -22.26
N TYR A 43 22.99 -7.88 -22.67
CA TYR A 43 22.41 -7.91 -24.01
C TYR A 43 23.46 -7.67 -25.10
N ILE A 44 24.34 -6.68 -24.90
CA ILE A 44 25.43 -6.42 -25.85
C ILE A 44 26.35 -7.65 -25.96
N LYS A 45 26.67 -8.31 -24.85
CA LYS A 45 27.55 -9.48 -24.84
C LYS A 45 26.91 -10.73 -25.44
N SER A 46 25.60 -10.92 -25.27
CA SER A 46 24.91 -12.14 -25.71
C SER A 46 24.33 -12.05 -27.11
N GLU A 47 23.69 -10.93 -27.45
CA GLU A 47 22.92 -10.79 -28.69
C GLU A 47 23.63 -9.94 -29.74
N VAL A 48 24.42 -8.94 -29.31
CA VAL A 48 25.10 -8.04 -30.24
C VAL A 48 26.47 -8.57 -30.61
N VAL A 49 27.24 -9.06 -29.64
CA VAL A 49 28.61 -9.56 -29.76
C VAL A 49 28.60 -11.07 -30.00
N ASN A 50 28.91 -11.49 -31.24
CA ASN A 50 29.18 -12.89 -31.55
C ASN A 50 30.68 -13.10 -31.81
N ILE A 51 31.34 -13.88 -30.95
CA ILE A 51 32.79 -14.12 -30.98
C ILE A 51 33.21 -14.85 -32.27
N GLU A 52 32.36 -15.72 -32.81
CA GLU A 52 32.65 -16.46 -34.05
C GLU A 52 32.65 -15.55 -35.29
N ASP A 53 31.84 -14.49 -35.26
CA ASP A 53 31.79 -13.51 -36.34
C ASP A 53 33.00 -12.57 -36.26
N ILE A 54 33.42 -12.17 -35.05
CA ILE A 54 34.56 -11.27 -34.83
C ILE A 54 35.87 -11.79 -35.44
N ASN A 55 36.14 -13.10 -35.33
CA ASN A 55 37.37 -13.70 -35.87
C ASN A 55 37.43 -13.74 -37.40
N LYS A 56 36.30 -13.51 -38.08
CA LYS A 56 36.20 -13.53 -39.55
C LYS A 56 36.26 -12.13 -40.18
N LEU A 57 36.19 -11.07 -39.38
CA LEU A 57 36.11 -9.68 -39.85
C LEU A 57 37.51 -9.08 -40.08
N ASP A 58 37.63 -8.25 -41.11
CA ASP A 58 38.83 -7.44 -41.32
C ASP A 58 38.93 -6.27 -40.31
N VAL A 59 40.08 -5.58 -40.29
CA VAL A 59 40.33 -4.45 -39.36
C VAL A 59 39.31 -3.30 -39.56
N GLY A 60 38.89 -3.02 -40.78
CA GLY A 60 37.91 -1.97 -41.09
C GLY A 60 36.48 -2.36 -40.70
N GLU A 61 36.14 -3.63 -40.82
CA GLU A 61 34.86 -4.19 -40.39
C GLU A 61 34.75 -4.26 -38.87
N LEU A 62 35.83 -4.63 -38.17
CA LEU A 62 35.92 -4.55 -36.71
C LEU A 62 35.71 -3.12 -36.20
N GLN A 63 36.28 -2.12 -36.88
CA GLN A 63 36.03 -0.71 -36.55
C GLN A 63 34.55 -0.32 -36.73
N LYS A 64 33.94 -0.68 -37.86
CA LYS A 64 32.49 -0.42 -38.10
C LYS A 64 31.62 -1.11 -37.05
N TYR A 65 32.00 -2.31 -36.64
CA TYR A 65 31.30 -3.07 -35.62
C TYR A 65 31.41 -2.42 -34.23
N GLY A 66 32.61 -1.98 -33.83
CA GLY A 66 32.81 -1.20 -32.62
C GLY A 66 32.01 0.12 -32.60
N LEU A 67 31.92 0.79 -33.77
CA LEU A 67 31.07 1.98 -33.92
C LEU A 67 29.58 1.65 -33.72
N LYS A 68 29.08 0.54 -34.25
CA LYS A 68 27.68 0.10 -34.03
C LYS A 68 27.39 -0.12 -32.54
N ILE A 69 28.26 -0.84 -31.83
CA ILE A 69 28.11 -1.07 -30.38
C ILE A 69 28.08 0.28 -29.64
N LYS A 70 28.98 1.20 -29.99
CA LYS A 70 29.03 2.53 -29.39
C LYS A 70 27.73 3.31 -29.62
N VAL A 71 27.17 3.25 -30.83
CA VAL A 71 25.89 3.90 -31.15
C VAL A 71 24.74 3.26 -30.36
N ILE A 72 24.65 1.93 -30.31
CA ILE A 72 23.63 1.21 -29.53
C ILE A 72 23.71 1.60 -28.06
N LYS A 73 24.90 1.50 -27.45
CA LYS A 73 25.11 1.83 -26.04
C LYS A 73 24.76 3.28 -25.73
N ASN A 74 25.10 4.21 -26.63
CA ASN A 74 24.73 5.62 -26.47
C ASN A 74 23.23 5.86 -26.53
N VAL A 75 22.52 5.23 -27.47
CA VAL A 75 21.05 5.37 -27.59
C VAL A 75 20.36 4.72 -26.40
N ALA A 76 20.76 3.49 -26.05
CA ALA A 76 20.20 2.75 -24.93
C ALA A 76 20.41 3.49 -23.60
N ASN A 77 21.61 4.02 -23.34
CA ASN A 77 21.88 4.78 -22.11
C ASN A 77 20.99 6.03 -22.00
N LYS A 78 20.72 6.75 -23.10
CA LYS A 78 19.79 7.89 -23.08
C LYS A 78 18.36 7.45 -22.74
N ILE A 79 17.92 6.31 -23.27
CA ILE A 79 16.60 5.74 -22.95
C ILE A 79 16.56 5.31 -21.48
N ILE A 80 17.59 4.61 -21.00
CA ILE A 80 17.71 4.16 -19.60
C ILE A 80 17.67 5.37 -18.66
N GLU A 81 18.42 6.43 -18.96
CA GLU A 81 18.43 7.65 -18.17
C GLU A 81 17.04 8.28 -18.10
N PHE A 82 16.36 8.40 -19.25
CA PHE A 82 14.99 8.93 -19.30
C PHE A 82 14.00 8.10 -18.47
N VAL A 83 13.98 6.77 -18.65
CA VAL A 83 13.08 5.88 -17.90
C VAL A 83 13.42 5.91 -16.42
N SER A 84 14.70 5.92 -16.06
CA SER A 84 15.15 6.01 -14.67
C SER A 84 14.74 7.30 -13.99
N HIS A 85 14.70 8.43 -14.72
CA HIS A 85 14.18 9.68 -14.16
C HIS A 85 12.69 9.60 -13.84
N ILE A 86 11.89 9.00 -14.72
CA ILE A 86 10.46 8.77 -14.47
C ILE A 86 10.28 7.86 -13.25
N GLU A 87 11.05 6.78 -13.19
CA GLU A 87 10.99 5.83 -12.08
C GLU A 87 11.36 6.46 -10.75
N ASN A 88 12.46 7.23 -10.71
CA ASN A 88 12.89 7.94 -9.51
C ASN A 88 11.84 8.95 -9.05
N PHE A 89 11.12 9.58 -9.98
CA PHE A 89 10.01 10.44 -9.65
C PHE A 89 8.84 9.67 -9.03
N GLN A 90 8.46 8.52 -9.61
CA GLN A 90 7.43 7.65 -9.05
C GLN A 90 7.82 7.13 -7.65
N LYS A 91 9.07 6.68 -7.48
CA LYS A 91 9.66 6.30 -6.19
C LYS A 91 9.56 7.42 -5.18
N LYS A 92 9.90 8.65 -5.56
CA LYS A 92 9.77 9.82 -4.68
C LYS A 92 8.32 10.07 -4.27
N LEU A 93 7.35 9.90 -5.18
CA LEU A 93 5.92 10.02 -4.85
C LEU A 93 5.44 8.88 -3.94
N TRP A 94 5.98 7.68 -4.14
CA TRP A 94 5.70 6.50 -3.32
C TRP A 94 6.22 6.69 -1.90
N GLU A 95 7.51 7.01 -1.75
CA GLU A 95 8.19 7.21 -0.46
C GLU A 95 7.75 8.48 0.28
N LYS A 96 7.02 9.39 -0.39
CA LYS A 96 6.46 10.58 0.26
C LYS A 96 5.54 10.16 1.40
N LYS A 97 5.85 10.65 2.61
CA LYS A 97 5.02 10.49 3.81
C LYS A 97 3.56 10.83 3.47
N LYS A 98 2.67 9.86 3.65
CA LYS A 98 1.23 10.05 3.42
C LYS A 98 0.61 10.82 4.58
N PHE A 99 -0.45 11.56 4.27
CA PHE A 99 -1.23 12.29 5.27
C PHE A 99 -2.25 11.36 5.92
N ILE A 100 -2.54 11.60 7.20
CA ILE A 100 -3.63 10.93 7.91
C ILE A 100 -4.93 11.56 7.40
N LEU A 101 -5.80 10.73 6.83
CA LEU A 101 -7.09 11.19 6.28
C LEU A 101 -8.18 11.31 7.33
N GLY A 102 -8.08 10.52 8.40
CA GLY A 102 -9.04 10.50 9.50
C GLY A 102 -8.49 9.72 10.69
N THR A 103 -8.99 10.03 11.87
CA THR A 103 -8.70 9.31 13.12
C THR A 103 -10.00 9.15 13.86
N GLU A 104 -10.34 7.90 14.14
CA GLU A 104 -11.56 7.49 14.83
C GLU A 104 -11.21 6.55 15.97
N TYR A 105 -12.09 6.48 16.96
CA TYR A 105 -11.92 5.71 18.17
C TYR A 105 -13.12 4.81 18.38
N VAL A 106 -12.85 3.59 18.84
CA VAL A 106 -13.88 2.66 19.29
C VAL A 106 -13.68 2.45 20.78
N ILE A 107 -14.63 2.95 21.58
CA ILE A 107 -14.53 2.96 23.05
C ILE A 107 -15.73 2.21 23.62
N THR A 108 -15.49 1.27 24.52
CA THR A 108 -16.58 0.50 25.13
C THR A 108 -17.41 1.34 26.10
N THR A 109 -18.71 1.04 26.20
CA THR A 109 -19.65 1.83 27.01
C THR A 109 -19.24 2.00 28.48
N ASP A 110 -18.49 1.07 29.07
CA ASP A 110 -17.99 1.17 30.45
C ASP A 110 -16.90 2.23 30.65
N ARG A 111 -16.15 2.57 29.59
CA ARG A 111 -15.12 3.63 29.60
C ARG A 111 -15.66 4.99 29.19
N VAL A 112 -16.89 5.04 28.67
CA VAL A 112 -17.56 6.27 28.28
C VAL A 112 -18.32 6.87 29.48
N PRO A 113 -18.14 8.17 29.81
CA PRO A 113 -18.90 8.83 30.86
C PRO A 113 -20.41 8.86 30.58
N GLU A 114 -21.23 8.74 31.63
CA GLU A 114 -22.70 8.64 31.49
C GLU A 114 -23.35 9.86 30.81
N GLU A 115 -22.71 11.03 30.88
CA GLU A 115 -23.18 12.26 30.22
C GLU A 115 -23.27 12.14 28.68
N PHE A 116 -22.56 11.19 28.06
CA PHE A 116 -22.61 10.94 26.61
C PHE A 116 -23.67 9.91 26.20
N TYR A 117 -24.28 9.18 27.14
CA TYR A 117 -25.13 8.04 26.81
C TYR A 117 -26.41 8.40 26.08
N GLU A 118 -27.00 9.56 26.37
CA GLU A 118 -28.20 9.99 25.64
C GLU A 118 -27.90 10.24 24.16
N GLU A 119 -26.78 10.91 23.87
CA GLU A 119 -26.36 11.21 22.51
C GLU A 119 -26.00 9.93 21.75
N ILE A 120 -25.27 9.00 22.39
CA ILE A 120 -24.97 7.67 21.86
C ILE A 120 -26.24 6.88 21.57
N TRP A 121 -27.16 6.87 22.52
CA TRP A 121 -28.42 6.15 22.38
C TRP A 121 -29.28 6.72 21.25
N ASN A 122 -29.28 8.04 21.05
CA ASN A 122 -30.09 8.67 20.01
C ASN A 122 -29.49 8.50 18.60
N ASN A 123 -28.23 8.05 18.49
CA ASN A 123 -27.57 7.80 17.22
C ASN A 123 -28.10 6.53 16.53
N LYS A 124 -28.72 6.70 15.36
CA LYS A 124 -29.31 5.59 14.58
C LYS A 124 -28.25 4.71 13.92
N GLU A 125 -27.16 5.30 13.43
CA GLU A 125 -26.10 4.56 12.76
C GLU A 125 -25.30 3.71 13.75
N GLN A 126 -25.03 4.22 14.95
CA GLN A 126 -24.40 3.44 16.03
C GLN A 126 -25.24 2.22 16.42
N LYS A 127 -26.56 2.39 16.57
CA LYS A 127 -27.48 1.28 16.85
C LYS A 127 -27.52 0.25 15.72
N LYS A 128 -27.42 0.70 14.48
CA LYS A 128 -27.37 -0.16 13.30
C LYS A 128 -26.08 -0.99 13.30
N GLU A 129 -24.94 -0.37 13.56
CA GLU A 129 -23.65 -1.07 13.69
C GLU A 129 -23.71 -2.16 14.78
N TRP A 130 -24.25 -1.85 15.96
CA TRP A 130 -24.41 -2.86 17.02
C TRP A 130 -25.20 -4.08 16.55
N LYS A 131 -26.29 -3.85 15.80
CA LYS A 131 -27.10 -4.94 15.24
C LYS A 131 -26.33 -5.74 14.20
N GLU A 132 -25.55 -5.09 13.33
CA GLU A 132 -24.73 -5.74 12.30
C GLU A 132 -23.60 -6.59 12.90
N LEU A 133 -23.01 -6.13 14.00
CA LEU A 133 -22.02 -6.87 14.78
C LEU A 133 -22.63 -7.99 15.66
N GLY A 134 -23.97 -8.12 15.67
CA GLY A 134 -24.67 -9.17 16.41
C GLY A 134 -24.91 -8.88 17.89
N PHE A 135 -24.75 -7.62 18.33
CA PHE A 135 -25.04 -7.24 19.71
C PHE A 135 -26.55 -7.09 19.95
N HIS A 136 -26.99 -7.50 21.15
CA HIS A 136 -28.32 -7.15 21.63
C HIS A 136 -28.36 -5.67 22.01
N ILE A 137 -29.32 -4.92 21.45
CA ILE A 137 -29.50 -3.51 21.80
C ILE A 137 -30.30 -3.45 23.12
N PRO A 138 -29.80 -2.73 24.15
CA PRO A 138 -30.53 -2.57 25.41
C PRO A 138 -31.90 -1.94 25.19
N SER A 139 -32.84 -2.09 26.12
CA SER A 139 -34.20 -1.51 25.98
C SER A 139 -34.25 0.00 26.26
N SER A 140 -33.28 0.54 27.00
CA SER A 140 -33.20 1.97 27.32
C SER A 140 -31.77 2.43 27.60
N VAL A 141 -31.55 3.76 27.59
CA VAL A 141 -30.28 4.43 27.91
C VAL A 141 -29.71 3.92 29.24
N SER A 142 -30.56 3.76 30.26
CA SER A 142 -30.16 3.37 31.61
C SER A 142 -29.52 1.97 31.70
N PHE A 143 -29.75 1.13 30.68
CA PHE A 143 -29.15 -0.20 30.59
C PHE A 143 -27.82 -0.22 29.83
N LEU A 144 -27.40 0.86 29.16
CA LEU A 144 -26.14 0.89 28.38
C LEU A 144 -24.91 0.54 29.22
N ARG A 145 -24.83 1.03 30.46
CA ARG A 145 -23.71 0.73 31.37
C ARG A 145 -23.73 -0.71 31.89
N LYS A 146 -24.94 -1.21 32.15
CA LYS A 146 -25.21 -2.53 32.73
C LYS A 146 -25.24 -3.64 31.69
N GLN A 147 -25.22 -3.29 30.41
CA GLN A 147 -25.20 -4.23 29.30
C GLN A 147 -23.97 -5.14 29.41
N GLU A 148 -24.17 -6.43 29.19
CA GLU A 148 -23.11 -7.41 28.98
C GLU A 148 -23.42 -8.20 27.70
N PRO A 149 -22.49 -8.31 26.74
CA PRO A 149 -21.17 -7.68 26.71
C PRO A 149 -21.24 -6.14 26.56
N LYS A 150 -20.16 -5.45 26.94
CA LYS A 150 -20.01 -4.00 26.71
C LYS A 150 -20.09 -3.68 25.22
N LEU A 151 -20.78 -2.58 24.89
CA LEU A 151 -21.00 -2.20 23.50
C LEU A 151 -19.87 -1.27 23.02
N PRO A 152 -19.33 -1.48 21.81
CA PRO A 152 -18.35 -0.57 21.23
C PRO A 152 -19.03 0.71 20.74
N VAL A 153 -18.54 1.89 21.13
CA VAL A 153 -18.99 3.18 20.62
C VAL A 153 -17.96 3.67 19.61
N ASP A 154 -18.35 3.74 18.33
CA ASP A 154 -17.48 4.18 17.23
C ASP A 154 -17.70 5.67 16.94
N THR A 155 -16.67 6.49 17.15
CA THR A 155 -16.74 7.95 16.97
C THR A 155 -17.01 8.36 15.52
N ARG A 156 -16.83 7.48 14.53
CA ARG A 156 -17.11 7.78 13.12
C ARG A 156 -18.55 8.19 12.85
N TYR A 157 -19.49 7.79 13.72
CA TYR A 157 -20.92 8.07 13.57
C TYR A 157 -21.34 9.37 14.24
N PHE A 158 -20.42 10.06 14.90
CA PHE A 158 -20.70 11.26 15.68
C PHE A 158 -20.00 12.47 15.08
N SER A 159 -20.40 13.65 15.55
CA SER A 159 -19.78 14.90 15.13
C SER A 159 -18.34 15.00 15.68
N GLN A 160 -17.54 15.86 15.05
CA GLN A 160 -16.21 16.20 15.56
C GLN A 160 -16.28 16.77 16.99
N GLU A 161 -17.29 17.58 17.28
CA GLU A 161 -17.52 18.15 18.62
C GLU A 161 -17.79 17.07 19.68
N PHE A 162 -18.63 16.07 19.37
CA PHE A 162 -18.84 14.94 20.28
C PHE A 162 -17.54 14.20 20.57
N LYS A 163 -16.77 13.93 19.51
CA LYS A 163 -15.50 13.20 19.60
C LYS A 163 -14.50 13.96 20.48
N GLU A 164 -14.34 15.26 20.26
CA GLU A 164 -13.42 16.10 21.04
C GLU A 164 -13.81 16.15 22.52
N ARG A 165 -15.09 16.38 22.84
CA ARG A 165 -15.58 16.34 24.23
C ARG A 165 -15.34 14.98 24.86
N LEU A 166 -15.64 13.88 24.15
CA LEU A 166 -15.44 12.53 24.68
C LEU A 166 -13.97 12.27 24.97
N LEU A 167 -13.07 12.62 24.05
CA LEU A 167 -11.62 12.45 24.21
C LEU A 167 -11.07 13.30 25.36
N GLU A 168 -11.50 14.55 25.49
CA GLU A 168 -11.13 15.41 26.61
C GLU A 168 -11.48 14.75 27.94
N ARG A 169 -12.72 14.27 28.07
CA ARG A 169 -13.22 13.65 29.31
C ARG A 169 -12.50 12.36 29.69
N ILE A 170 -12.25 11.47 28.73
CA ILE A 170 -11.55 10.21 29.04
C ILE A 170 -10.07 10.44 29.35
N THR A 171 -9.46 11.49 28.78
CA THR A 171 -8.04 11.81 28.98
C THR A 171 -7.75 12.67 30.21
N GLU A 172 -8.77 13.14 30.94
CA GLU A 172 -8.61 13.85 32.22
C GLU A 172 -7.75 13.08 33.24
N ARG A 173 -7.82 11.73 33.20
CA ARG A 173 -7.20 10.85 34.22
C ARG A 173 -5.95 10.12 33.74
N ALA A 174 -5.76 9.98 32.43
CA ALA A 174 -4.64 9.26 31.84
C ALA A 174 -4.41 9.68 30.38
N ASP A 175 -3.18 9.53 29.91
CA ASP A 175 -2.87 9.71 28.48
C ASP A 175 -3.68 8.74 27.61
N LEU A 176 -4.17 9.22 26.47
CA LEU A 176 -4.92 8.44 25.51
C LEU A 176 -4.16 7.18 25.06
N ASP A 177 -2.85 7.27 24.88
CA ASP A 177 -2.02 6.13 24.47
C ASP A 177 -2.04 4.97 25.49
N ASN A 178 -2.27 5.27 26.78
CA ASN A 178 -2.39 4.26 27.83
C ASN A 178 -3.81 3.71 27.97
N LEU A 179 -4.81 4.40 27.42
CA LEU A 179 -6.22 3.99 27.47
C LEU A 179 -6.62 3.10 26.28
N LEU A 180 -5.84 3.10 25.21
CA LEU A 180 -6.11 2.34 23.99
C LEU A 180 -5.45 0.97 24.06
N ASP A 181 -6.25 -0.08 23.87
CA ASP A 181 -5.77 -1.48 23.88
C ASP A 181 -5.30 -1.95 22.49
N GLY A 182 -5.61 -1.19 21.43
CA GLY A 182 -5.33 -1.60 20.06
C GLY A 182 -5.33 -0.43 19.08
N LEU A 183 -4.63 -0.63 17.97
CA LEU A 183 -4.50 0.34 16.89
C LEU A 183 -4.81 -0.34 15.56
N LEU A 184 -5.81 0.18 14.84
CA LEU A 184 -6.17 -0.26 13.50
C LEU A 184 -5.72 0.79 12.48
N ILE A 185 -4.89 0.38 11.51
CA ILE A 185 -4.45 1.27 10.43
C ILE A 185 -4.98 0.73 9.10
N LYS A 186 -5.81 1.53 8.44
CA LYS A 186 -6.23 1.29 7.06
C LYS A 186 -5.31 2.05 6.11
N SER A 187 -4.27 1.38 5.62
CA SER A 187 -3.35 1.93 4.63
C SER A 187 -2.66 0.82 3.83
N GLU A 188 -1.86 1.21 2.85
CA GLU A 188 -0.89 0.30 2.24
C GLU A 188 0.20 -0.05 3.29
N ASN A 189 0.62 -1.32 3.35
CA ASN A 189 1.38 -1.86 4.47
C ASN A 189 2.77 -1.20 4.62
N TYR A 190 3.48 -0.91 3.53
CA TYR A 190 4.76 -0.21 3.57
C TYR A 190 4.61 1.19 4.18
N GLN A 191 3.54 1.92 3.84
CA GLN A 191 3.27 3.24 4.42
C GLN A 191 2.88 3.15 5.91
N ALA A 192 2.01 2.19 6.27
CA ALA A 192 1.59 1.97 7.65
C ALA A 192 2.79 1.63 8.55
N LEU A 193 3.65 0.70 8.11
CA LEU A 193 4.82 0.29 8.88
C LEU A 193 5.80 1.46 9.07
N ASN A 194 6.09 2.23 8.01
CA ASN A 194 6.94 3.41 8.11
C ASN A 194 6.40 4.47 9.08
N LEU A 195 5.07 4.62 9.18
CA LEU A 195 4.44 5.51 10.16
C LEU A 195 4.68 5.01 11.60
N LEU A 196 4.55 3.71 11.83
CA LEU A 196 4.69 3.08 13.14
C LEU A 196 6.13 3.04 13.66
N LEU A 197 7.14 3.06 12.76
CA LEU A 197 8.56 2.91 13.12
C LEU A 197 8.98 3.84 14.26
N ASN A 198 8.64 5.13 14.19
CA ASN A 198 9.11 6.09 15.21
C ASN A 198 8.58 5.79 16.62
N LYS A 199 7.41 5.17 16.73
CA LYS A 199 6.75 4.90 18.02
C LYS A 199 7.04 3.49 18.54
N TYR A 200 7.02 2.49 17.65
CA TYR A 200 7.04 1.07 18.02
C TYR A 200 8.32 0.33 17.62
N LYS A 201 9.35 1.02 17.11
CA LYS A 201 10.62 0.38 16.76
C LYS A 201 11.18 -0.37 17.97
N GLU A 202 11.54 -1.64 17.73
CA GLU A 202 12.11 -2.56 18.74
C GLU A 202 11.19 -2.84 19.95
N GLN A 203 9.90 -2.54 19.86
CA GLN A 203 8.91 -2.80 20.93
C GLN A 203 7.95 -3.96 20.60
N VAL A 204 7.83 -4.34 19.33
CA VAL A 204 6.92 -5.41 18.89
C VAL A 204 7.51 -6.78 19.19
N GLN A 205 6.81 -7.57 20.01
CA GLN A 205 7.27 -8.91 20.43
C GLN A 205 6.93 -10.00 19.41
N THR A 206 5.75 -9.94 18.81
CA THR A 206 5.23 -10.98 17.90
C THR A 206 4.56 -10.33 16.70
N ILE A 207 4.85 -10.85 15.50
CA ILE A 207 4.22 -10.43 14.25
C ILE A 207 3.56 -11.65 13.61
N TYR A 208 2.27 -11.54 13.31
CA TYR A 208 1.54 -12.52 12.50
C TYR A 208 1.11 -11.86 11.19
N ILE A 209 1.45 -12.47 10.07
CA ILE A 209 1.05 -12.04 8.72
C ILE A 209 0.56 -13.23 7.92
N ASP A 210 -0.50 -13.01 7.14
CA ASP A 210 -1.02 -13.97 6.16
C ASP A 210 -1.01 -13.32 4.77
N PRO A 211 0.18 -13.16 4.15
CA PRO A 211 0.28 -12.55 2.82
C PRO A 211 -0.32 -13.50 1.76
N PRO A 212 -0.74 -12.97 0.59
CA PRO A 212 -1.22 -13.81 -0.49
C PRO A 212 -0.16 -14.85 -0.90
N PHE A 213 -0.59 -16.11 -1.04
CA PHE A 213 0.26 -17.23 -1.45
C PHE A 213 0.40 -17.33 -2.96
N ASN A 214 1.63 -17.53 -3.43
CA ASN A 214 1.87 -17.88 -4.83
C ASN A 214 1.42 -19.33 -5.07
N LYS A 215 0.17 -19.54 -5.49
CA LYS A 215 -0.18 -20.82 -6.10
C LYS A 215 0.43 -20.82 -7.49
N GLU A 216 1.53 -21.56 -7.69
CA GLU A 216 2.36 -21.58 -8.92
C GLU A 216 1.56 -21.69 -10.24
N GLN A 217 0.32 -22.18 -10.22
CA GLN A 217 -0.54 -22.34 -11.38
C GLN A 217 -1.71 -21.34 -11.49
N ASN A 218 -1.98 -20.51 -10.46
CA ASN A 218 -3.11 -19.56 -10.41
C ASN A 218 -2.77 -18.28 -9.59
N ALA A 219 -1.53 -17.79 -9.66
CA ALA A 219 -1.19 -16.53 -9.02
C ALA A 219 -1.69 -15.36 -9.88
N ASP A 220 -2.63 -14.56 -9.34
CA ASP A 220 -3.14 -13.33 -9.97
C ASP A 220 -2.11 -12.18 -9.99
N TYR A 221 -0.85 -12.42 -9.60
CA TYR A 221 0.22 -11.45 -9.52
C TYR A 221 1.59 -12.04 -9.92
N LEU A 222 2.49 -11.20 -10.43
CA LEU A 222 3.66 -11.61 -11.23
C LEU A 222 4.92 -12.01 -10.40
N TYR A 223 4.88 -11.95 -9.07
CA TYR A 223 6.08 -12.12 -8.22
C TYR A 223 6.17 -13.51 -7.59
N ASN A 224 7.37 -14.09 -7.59
CA ASN A 224 7.71 -15.30 -6.84
C ASN A 224 7.87 -14.98 -5.33
N VAL A 225 6.77 -14.92 -4.59
CA VAL A 225 6.83 -14.93 -3.13
C VAL A 225 7.29 -16.33 -2.72
N LYS A 226 8.59 -16.49 -2.46
CA LYS A 226 9.21 -17.74 -1.97
C LYS A 226 8.69 -18.19 -0.59
N TYR A 227 7.58 -17.63 -0.11
CA TYR A 227 6.87 -18.11 1.08
C TYR A 227 6.17 -19.42 0.72
N LYS A 228 6.90 -20.51 0.87
CA LYS A 228 6.33 -21.85 0.95
C LYS A 228 5.81 -22.00 2.38
N ASP A 229 4.48 -21.94 2.52
CA ASP A 229 3.72 -22.12 3.75
C ASP A 229 3.83 -20.98 4.79
N SER A 230 2.79 -20.86 5.62
CA SER A 230 2.67 -19.93 6.74
C SER A 230 3.89 -20.06 7.66
N SER A 231 4.90 -19.23 7.43
CA SER A 231 6.16 -19.32 8.13
C SER A 231 6.14 -18.35 9.30
N TRP A 232 6.16 -18.90 10.52
CA TRP A 232 6.40 -18.11 11.72
C TRP A 232 7.83 -17.57 11.65
N ILE A 233 7.98 -16.28 11.37
CA ILE A 233 9.24 -15.59 11.67
C ILE A 233 9.33 -15.51 13.19
N THR A 234 10.12 -16.41 13.75
CA THR A 234 10.60 -16.31 15.13
C THR A 234 11.97 -15.62 15.07
N ASN A 235 12.20 -14.68 15.99
CA ASN A 235 13.49 -14.00 16.12
C ASN A 235 14.60 -14.96 16.54
#